data_AF-A0A9P6XQF6-F1
#
_entry.id   AF-A0A9P6XQF6-F1
#
_cell.length_a   1.000
_cell.length_b   1.000
_cell.length_c   1.000
_cell.angle_alpha   90.00
_cell.angle_beta   90.00
_cell.angle_gamma   90.00
#
_symmetry.space_group_name_H-M   'P 1'
#
loop_
_entity.id
_entity.type
_entity.pdbx_description
1 polymer ?
#
loop_
_entity_poly.entity_id
_entity_poly.type
_entity_poly.pdbx_seq_one_letter_code
_entity_poly.pdbx_strand_id
1 'polypeptide(L)'
;MPSTVFGLTFPNPVGLAAGLDKNGEHIDALFALGFGFVEIGTITPRPQAGNPQPRLFRLPEHNAIINRMGFNNAGVDALVRNVERARNRRRG
;
A
#
# COMPACT_ATOMS: atom_id res chain seq x y z
N MET A 1 -14.14 7.17 -14.89
CA MET A 1 -14.47 6.07 -15.82
C MET A 1 -14.30 4.77 -15.06
N PRO A 2 -15.36 4.03 -14.69
CA PRO A 2 -15.23 2.73 -14.03
C PRO A 2 -14.49 1.70 -14.89
N SER A 3 -13.87 0.69 -14.28
CA SER A 3 -13.13 -0.36 -14.98
C SER A 3 -13.38 -1.72 -14.36
N THR A 4 -13.69 -2.72 -15.18
CA THR A 4 -13.90 -4.11 -14.73
C THR A 4 -12.72 -4.96 -15.14
N VAL A 5 -12.09 -5.63 -14.17
CA VAL A 5 -10.93 -6.52 -14.40
C VAL A 5 -11.12 -7.78 -13.55
N PHE A 6 -11.00 -8.96 -14.15
CA PHE A 6 -11.18 -10.26 -13.46
C PHE A 6 -12.49 -10.37 -12.64
N GLY A 7 -13.56 -9.70 -13.08
CA GLY A 7 -14.86 -9.70 -12.38
C GLY A 7 -14.97 -8.69 -11.22
N LEU A 8 -13.90 -7.96 -10.90
CA LEU A 8 -13.91 -6.85 -9.93
C LEU A 8 -14.19 -5.53 -10.65
N THR A 9 -15.02 -4.67 -10.06
CA THR A 9 -15.35 -3.36 -10.61
C THR A 9 -14.71 -2.26 -9.78
N PHE A 10 -13.76 -1.54 -10.38
CA PHE A 10 -13.11 -0.39 -9.76
C PHE A 10 -13.85 0.91 -10.14
N PRO A 11 -14.07 1.83 -9.18
CA PRO A 11 -14.72 3.11 -9.45
C PRO A 11 -13.98 3.96 -10.50
N ASN A 12 -12.66 3.80 -10.58
CA ASN A 12 -11.78 4.41 -11.57
C ASN A 12 -10.50 3.55 -11.75
N PRO A 13 -9.73 3.74 -12.84
CA PRO A 13 -8.58 2.88 -13.15
C PRO A 13 -7.29 3.27 -12.39
N VAL A 14 -7.30 4.34 -11.61
CA VAL A 14 -6.11 4.83 -10.91
C VAL A 14 -6.07 4.21 -9.52
N GLY A 15 -5.04 3.41 -9.26
CA GLY A 15 -4.79 2.83 -7.95
C GLY A 15 -3.46 3.25 -7.36
N LEU A 16 -3.34 2.99 -6.06
CA LEU A 16 -2.08 3.12 -5.35
C LEU A 16 -1.40 1.75 -5.23
N ALA A 17 -0.17 1.66 -5.72
CA ALA A 17 0.62 0.44 -5.70
C ALA A 17 1.15 0.10 -4.29
N ALA A 18 1.51 -1.19 -4.11
CA ALA A 18 2.17 -1.66 -2.90
C ALA A 18 3.45 -0.88 -2.55
N GLY A 19 3.83 -0.96 -1.28
CA GLY A 19 5.06 -0.40 -0.74
C GLY A 19 4.91 0.98 -0.11
N LEU A 20 3.81 1.70 -0.37
CA LEU A 20 3.50 2.96 0.31
C LEU A 20 2.96 2.71 1.73
N ASP A 21 1.82 2.03 1.84
CA ASP A 21 1.20 1.67 3.12
C ASP A 21 1.39 0.17 3.40
N LYS A 22 2.57 -0.17 3.92
CA LYS A 22 2.97 -1.58 4.12
C LYS A 22 2.17 -2.29 5.21
N ASN A 23 1.71 -1.54 6.20
CA ASN A 23 1.04 -2.09 7.39
C ASN A 23 -0.47 -1.84 7.37
N GLY A 24 -1.03 -1.20 6.34
CA GLY A 24 -2.44 -0.86 6.25
C GLY A 24 -2.88 0.22 7.23
N GLU A 25 -1.98 1.11 7.64
CA GLU A 25 -2.21 2.12 8.69
C GLU A 25 -3.08 3.29 8.20
N HIS A 26 -3.22 3.47 6.89
CA HIS A 26 -3.82 4.67 6.28
C HIS A 26 -4.86 4.37 5.20
N ILE A 27 -5.42 3.16 5.16
CA ILE A 27 -6.37 2.68 4.14
C ILE A 27 -7.48 3.71 3.84
N ASP A 28 -8.21 4.16 4.86
CA ASP A 28 -9.35 5.07 4.67
C ASP A 28 -8.92 6.43 4.11
N ALA A 29 -7.79 6.97 4.57
CA ALA A 29 -7.26 8.24 4.09
C ALA A 29 -6.80 8.14 2.63
N LEU A 30 -6.18 7.03 2.24
CA LEU A 30 -5.75 6.80 0.85
C LEU A 30 -6.96 6.71 -0.09
N PHE A 31 -8.02 5.98 0.30
CA PHE A 31 -9.25 5.98 -0.48
C PHE A 31 -9.92 7.36 -0.56
N ALA A 32 -9.83 8.19 0.50
CA ALA A 32 -10.35 9.56 0.48
C ALA A 32 -9.63 10.48 -0.51
N LEU A 33 -8.41 10.14 -0.95
CA LEU A 33 -7.69 10.84 -2.03
C LEU A 33 -8.23 10.51 -3.43
N GLY A 34 -9.18 9.56 -3.55
CA GLY A 34 -9.87 9.23 -4.80
C GLY A 34 -9.30 8.05 -5.57
N PHE A 35 -8.37 7.28 -5.01
CA PHE A 35 -7.89 6.04 -5.64
C PHE A 35 -9.04 5.03 -5.81
N GLY A 36 -9.15 4.44 -6.99
CA GLY A 36 -10.11 3.38 -7.28
C GLY A 36 -9.77 2.07 -6.56
N PHE A 37 -8.49 1.85 -6.24
CA PHE A 37 -8.01 0.74 -5.41
C PHE A 37 -6.71 1.10 -4.69
N VAL A 38 -6.44 0.41 -3.58
CA VAL A 38 -5.21 0.57 -2.78
C VAL A 38 -4.63 -0.81 -2.52
N GLU A 39 -3.39 -1.04 -2.96
CA GLU A 39 -2.63 -2.24 -2.66
C GLU A 39 -1.73 -1.99 -1.44
N ILE A 40 -2.05 -2.61 -0.30
CA ILE A 40 -1.26 -2.54 0.94
C ILE A 40 -0.17 -3.61 0.96
N GLY A 41 0.84 -3.43 1.81
CA GLY A 41 1.99 -4.34 1.90
C GLY A 41 3.21 -3.82 1.11
N THR A 42 4.19 -4.65 0.76
CA THR A 42 4.27 -6.10 0.99
C THR A 42 4.44 -6.43 2.47
N ILE A 43 3.64 -7.39 2.95
CA ILE A 43 3.68 -7.91 4.32
C ILE A 43 4.43 -9.26 4.37
N THR A 44 5.06 -9.56 5.50
CA THR A 44 5.60 -10.90 5.79
C THR A 44 4.88 -11.53 6.97
N PRO A 45 4.90 -12.88 7.12
CA PRO A 45 4.27 -13.53 8.27
C PRO A 45 4.78 -12.99 9.61
N ARG A 46 6.09 -12.76 9.72
CA ARG A 46 6.72 -12.16 10.90
C ARG A 46 7.15 -10.71 10.63
N PRO A 47 7.23 -9.85 11.66
CA PRO A 47 7.77 -8.50 11.53
C PRO A 47 9.23 -8.52 11.09
N GLN A 48 9.65 -7.50 10.36
CA GLN A 48 11.06 -7.30 10.01
C GLN A 48 11.39 -5.82 9.80
N ALA A 49 12.59 -5.43 10.24
CA ALA A 49 13.05 -4.04 10.15
C ALA A 49 13.45 -3.62 8.71
N GLY A 50 13.75 -4.60 7.84
CA GLY A 50 14.32 -4.40 6.51
C GLY A 50 15.80 -3.99 6.52
N ASN A 51 16.30 -3.49 5.39
CA ASN A 51 17.73 -3.17 5.23
C ASN A 51 18.14 -1.92 6.05
N PRO A 52 19.41 -1.77 6.47
CA PRO A 52 19.88 -0.55 7.14
C PRO A 52 19.64 0.72 6.33
N GLN A 53 19.49 1.86 7.00
CA GLN A 53 19.35 3.18 6.36
C GLN A 53 20.73 3.76 5.99
N PRO A 54 20.85 4.60 4.94
CA PRO A 54 19.81 5.05 4.02
C PRO A 54 19.45 4.03 2.92
N ARG A 55 18.15 3.93 2.60
CA ARG A 55 17.58 2.87 1.73
C ARG A 55 16.51 3.32 0.73
N LEU A 56 16.25 4.63 0.65
CA LEU A 56 15.33 5.27 -0.28
C LEU A 56 15.96 6.57 -0.77
N PHE A 57 16.09 6.70 -2.08
CA PHE A 57 16.79 7.82 -2.74
C PHE A 57 15.87 8.39 -3.81
N ARG A 58 15.69 9.71 -3.79
CA ARG A 58 14.94 10.44 -4.82
C ARG A 58 15.93 11.07 -5.80
N LEU A 59 15.63 10.99 -7.09
CA LEU A 59 16.39 11.62 -8.17
C LEU A 59 15.43 12.58 -8.89
N PRO A 60 15.24 13.81 -8.39
CA PRO A 60 14.21 14.72 -8.91
C PRO A 60 14.41 15.07 -10.39
N GLU A 61 15.65 15.27 -10.81
CA GLU A 61 16.01 15.57 -12.22
C GLU A 61 15.56 14.48 -13.20
N HIS A 62 15.39 13.25 -12.70
CA HIS A 62 14.98 12.08 -13.50
C HIS A 62 13.55 11.64 -13.19
N ASN A 63 12.83 12.36 -12.32
CA ASN A 63 11.53 11.93 -11.76
C ASN A 63 11.54 10.48 -11.25
N ALA A 64 12.66 10.06 -10.62
CA ALA A 64 12.92 8.66 -10.29
C ALA A 64 13.14 8.44 -8.80
N ILE A 65 12.92 7.19 -8.37
CA ILE A 65 13.17 6.71 -7.01
C ILE A 65 13.93 5.40 -7.07
N ILE A 66 15.02 5.29 -6.31
CA ILE A 66 15.73 4.02 -6.06
C ILE A 66 15.45 3.62 -4.62
N ASN A 67 14.98 2.38 -4.41
CA ASN A 67 14.75 1.85 -3.07
C ASN A 67 15.36 0.46 -2.92
N ARG A 68 15.81 0.18 -1.70
CA ARG A 68 16.31 -1.13 -1.26
C ARG A 68 15.80 -1.39 0.14
N MET A 69 14.49 -1.28 0.32
CA MET A 69 13.87 -1.29 1.65
C MET A 69 13.98 -2.64 2.37
N GLY A 70 14.04 -3.75 1.64
CA GLY A 70 14.12 -5.10 2.22
C GLY A 70 12.85 -5.51 2.98
N PHE A 71 11.67 -5.24 2.39
CA PHE A 71 10.37 -5.62 2.96
C PHE A 71 10.12 -5.24 4.43
N ASN A 72 10.59 -4.08 4.91
CA ASN A 72 10.29 -3.63 6.27
C ASN A 72 8.78 -3.56 6.56
N ASN A 73 8.28 -4.28 7.57
CA ASN A 73 6.86 -4.30 7.95
C ASN A 73 6.65 -4.88 9.38
N ALA A 74 5.44 -4.67 9.92
CA ALA A 74 5.07 -5.07 11.29
C ALA A 74 4.50 -6.50 11.41
N GLY A 75 4.51 -7.30 10.34
CA GLY A 75 3.98 -8.67 10.32
C GLY A 75 2.48 -8.75 10.04
N VAL A 76 2.02 -9.94 9.63
CA VAL A 76 0.63 -10.17 9.20
C VAL A 76 -0.40 -9.86 10.29
N ASP A 77 -0.09 -10.15 11.55
CA ASP A 77 -1.01 -9.89 12.67
C ASP A 77 -1.29 -8.39 12.84
N ALA A 78 -0.27 -7.55 12.64
CA ALA A 78 -0.44 -6.10 12.70
C ALA A 78 -1.27 -5.59 11.52
N LEU A 79 -1.00 -6.11 10.32
CA LEU A 79 -1.78 -5.79 9.12
C LEU A 79 -3.25 -6.13 9.30
N VAL A 80 -3.57 -7.35 9.74
CA VAL A 80 -4.96 -7.81 9.93
C VAL A 80 -5.70 -6.87 10.88
N ARG A 81 -5.11 -6.53 12.04
CA ARG A 81 -5.71 -5.58 13.00
C ARG A 81 -5.96 -4.21 12.40
N ASN A 82 -5.06 -3.70 11.57
CA ASN A 82 -5.21 -2.40 10.93
C ASN A 82 -6.32 -2.44 9.87
N VAL A 83 -6.34 -3.48 9.03
CA VAL A 83 -7.41 -3.69 8.04
C VAL A 83 -8.77 -3.83 8.74
N GLU A 84 -8.84 -4.48 9.91
CA GLU A 84 -10.07 -4.61 10.73
C GLU A 84 -10.66 -3.29 11.20
N ARG A 85 -9.81 -2.29 11.41
CA ARG A 85 -10.23 -0.96 11.83
C ARG A 85 -10.67 -0.08 10.66
N ALA A 86 -10.24 -0.40 9.44
CA ALA A 86 -10.57 0.39 8.25
C ALA A 86 -12.08 0.33 7.93
N ARG A 87 -12.70 1.50 7.76
CA ARG A 87 -14.15 1.64 7.55
C ARG A 87 -14.54 1.34 6.10
N ASN A 88 -13.64 1.55 5.15
CA ASN A 88 -13.88 1.31 3.72
C ASN A 88 -13.81 -0.16 3.28
N ARG A 89 -13.77 -1.12 4.22
CA ARG A 89 -13.84 -2.57 3.93
C ARG A 89 -15.01 -3.01 3.03
N ARG A 90 -16.09 -2.22 2.95
CA ARG A 90 -17.37 -2.59 2.33
C ARG A 90 -17.66 -1.92 0.98
N ARG A 91 -16.71 -1.19 0.40
CA ARG A 91 -16.90 -0.45 -0.86
C ARG A 91 -16.13 -1.03 -2.06
N GLY A 92 -15.41 -2.14 -1.86
CA GLY A 92 -14.75 -2.90 -2.93
C GLY A 92 -15.57 -4.11 -3.34
#